data_AF-A0A7S6MGA2-F1
#
_entry.id   AF-A0A7S6MGA2-F1
#
_cell.length_a   1.000
_cell.length_b   1.000
_cell.length_c   1.000
_cell.angle_alpha   90.00
_cell.angle_beta   90.00
_cell.angle_gamma   90.00
#
_symmetry.space_group_name_H-M   'P 1'
#
loop_
_entity.id
_entity.type
_entity.pdbx_description
1 polymer ?
#
loop_
_entity_poly.entity_id
_entity_poly.type
_entity_poly.pdbx_seq_one_letter_code
_entity_poly.pdbx_strand_id
1 'polypeptide(L)'
;MKPLPVHVNPSFRGFSLVEMLFAIFVLGIGVISIASLFPVGLTQQRRSADDILGPTIANNALELIRSRVSPDDFGMFLDAQNRPLVDPELATIQGDTRWRRPAFHANAANSVSGKPITPGSIDLFYGSQYGGATADTTTEIPYNPLKWGAVPPQVVITQEERYYPMWTPGQVGGPQYVWECAFRRFQGRVLVAVFVYRVHRSGGESGPYVVAQNPIAPNAPWLPHFNQFDGTGTGMDNPWSIDFNGDNTPGTSGDEFVANTDPGTVFDPTNYDHGWQAPGQWVLDNNNNVHRVVSGRRSIGDGPVELSRAPVPVPFIPVYSFAGNATLPVVQVMYIPPNDPNGWTLTPVYVMVREL
;
A
#
# COMPACT_ATOMS: atom_id res chain seq x y z
N MET A 1 1.59 61.27 -75.73
CA MET A 1 2.20 61.19 -74.38
C MET A 1 1.31 60.32 -73.51
N LYS A 2 1.82 59.18 -73.03
CA LYS A 2 1.08 58.19 -72.24
C LYS A 2 1.40 58.45 -70.75
N PRO A 3 0.41 58.69 -69.87
CA PRO A 3 0.68 58.98 -68.46
C PRO A 3 1.26 57.74 -67.76
N LEU A 4 2.28 57.96 -66.93
CA LEU A 4 2.97 56.93 -66.16
C LEU A 4 2.10 56.40 -65.00
N PRO A 5 2.31 55.14 -64.55
CA PRO A 5 1.54 54.55 -63.46
C PRO A 5 1.88 55.20 -62.11
N VAL A 6 0.85 55.54 -61.34
CA VAL A 6 0.97 56.01 -59.95
C VAL A 6 1.32 54.81 -59.06
N HIS A 7 2.50 54.86 -58.44
CA HIS A 7 2.88 53.93 -57.37
C HIS A 7 2.03 54.23 -56.13
N VAL A 8 1.11 53.33 -55.79
CA VAL A 8 0.40 53.35 -54.51
C VAL A 8 1.37 52.83 -53.45
N ASN A 9 1.94 53.73 -52.64
CA ASN A 9 2.70 53.32 -51.46
C ASN A 9 1.71 52.75 -50.44
N PRO A 10 1.86 51.48 -50.01
CA PRO A 10 1.04 50.95 -48.93
C PRO A 10 1.31 51.79 -47.70
N SER A 11 0.29 52.51 -47.24
CA SER A 11 0.35 53.29 -46.01
C SER A 11 0.45 52.29 -44.87
N PHE A 12 1.65 52.09 -44.32
CA PHE A 12 1.84 51.33 -43.10
C PHE A 12 1.11 52.05 -41.97
N ARG A 13 -0.14 51.64 -41.70
CA ARG A 13 -0.88 52.08 -40.52
C ARG A 13 -0.19 51.46 -39.31
N GLY A 14 0.41 52.28 -38.46
CA GLY A 14 0.97 51.82 -37.19
C GLY A 14 -0.14 51.34 -36.25
N PHE A 15 0.16 50.30 -35.46
CA PHE A 15 -0.75 49.80 -34.43
C PHE A 15 -1.01 50.84 -33.35
N SER A 16 -2.26 50.99 -32.92
CA SER A 16 -2.62 51.85 -31.80
C SER A 16 -2.12 51.25 -30.48
N LEU A 17 -1.76 52.11 -29.52
CA LEU A 17 -1.42 51.69 -28.15
C LEU A 17 -2.53 50.81 -27.54
N VAL A 18 -3.79 51.13 -27.83
CA VAL A 18 -4.96 50.37 -27.36
C VAL A 18 -4.97 48.95 -27.94
N GLU A 19 -4.61 48.78 -29.21
CA GLU A 19 -4.54 47.46 -29.86
C GLU A 19 -3.42 46.60 -29.25
N MET A 20 -2.26 47.19 -28.99
CA MET A 20 -1.16 46.50 -28.32
C MET A 20 -1.55 46.08 -26.90
N LEU A 21 -2.20 46.96 -26.14
CA LEU A 21 -2.62 46.66 -24.77
C LEU A 21 -3.69 45.56 -24.74
N PHE A 22 -4.63 45.57 -25.68
CA PHE A 22 -5.61 44.50 -25.84
C PHE A 22 -4.95 43.17 -26.23
N ALA A 23 -3.97 43.19 -27.13
CA ALA A 23 -3.22 41.98 -27.52
C ALA A 23 -2.47 41.38 -26.33
N ILE A 24 -1.81 42.20 -25.51
CA ILE A 24 -1.10 41.75 -24.29
C ILE A 24 -2.09 41.19 -23.27
N PHE A 25 -3.25 41.83 -23.10
CA PHE A 25 -4.30 41.36 -22.18
C PHE A 25 -4.82 39.97 -22.58
N VAL A 26 -5.17 39.78 -23.85
CA VAL A 26 -5.64 38.48 -24.37
C VAL A 26 -4.54 37.42 -24.27
N LEU A 27 -3.29 37.77 -24.59
CA LEU A 27 -2.14 36.88 -24.43
C LEU A 27 -1.96 36.47 -22.96
N GLY A 28 -2.06 37.42 -22.04
CA GLY A 28 -1.93 37.19 -20.60
C GLY A 28 -2.97 36.19 -20.09
N ILE A 29 -4.25 36.37 -20.47
CA ILE A 29 -5.32 35.42 -20.14
C ILE A 29 -5.02 34.03 -20.73
N GLY A 30 -4.55 33.96 -21.97
CA GLY A 30 -4.19 32.71 -22.63
C GLY A 30 -3.09 31.94 -21.89
N VAL A 31 -2.01 32.63 -21.50
CA VAL A 31 -0.88 32.02 -20.79
C VAL A 31 -1.30 31.54 -19.39
N ILE A 32 -2.07 32.32 -18.64
CA ILE A 32 -2.58 31.92 -17.32
C ILE A 32 -3.49 30.69 -17.43
N SER A 33 -4.37 30.66 -18.44
CA SER A 33 -5.28 29.54 -18.68
C SER A 33 -4.53 28.24 -19.01
N ILE A 34 -3.47 28.33 -19.81
CA ILE A 34 -2.64 27.17 -20.12
C ILE A 34 -1.85 26.71 -18.88
N ALA A 35 -1.28 27.66 -18.12
CA ALA A 35 -0.51 27.37 -16.92
C ALA A 35 -1.34 26.66 -15.83
N SER A 36 -2.66 26.93 -15.74
CA SER A 36 -3.53 26.28 -14.77
C SER A 36 -3.95 24.85 -15.18
N LEU A 37 -3.99 24.54 -16.48
CA LEU A 37 -4.36 23.21 -16.99
C LEU A 37 -3.21 22.20 -16.92
N PHE A 38 -1.96 22.67 -17.05
CA PHE A 38 -0.78 21.79 -17.07
C PHE A 38 -0.65 20.90 -15.80
N PRO A 39 -0.73 21.43 -14.56
CA PRO A 39 -0.61 20.62 -13.36
C PRO A 39 -1.71 19.55 -13.22
N VAL A 40 -2.94 19.90 -13.61
CA VAL A 40 -4.08 18.97 -13.60
C VAL A 40 -3.85 17.85 -14.60
N GLY A 41 -3.45 18.19 -15.83
CA GLY A 41 -3.12 17.22 -16.87
C GLY A 41 -2.04 16.23 -16.45
N LEU A 42 -0.97 16.70 -15.81
CA LEU A 42 0.11 15.83 -15.30
C LEU A 42 -0.37 14.90 -14.18
N THR A 43 -1.20 15.40 -13.26
CA THR A 43 -1.74 14.57 -12.17
C THR A 43 -2.68 13.50 -12.72
N GLN A 44 -3.53 13.86 -13.69
CA GLN A 44 -4.44 12.92 -14.34
C GLN A 44 -3.70 11.89 -15.18
N GLN A 45 -2.68 12.29 -15.93
CA GLN A 45 -1.84 11.36 -16.70
C GLN A 45 -1.12 10.37 -15.78
N ARG A 46 -0.56 10.83 -14.65
CA ARG A 46 0.08 9.97 -13.66
C ARG A 46 -0.91 8.97 -13.07
N ARG A 47 -2.09 9.41 -12.66
CA ARG A 47 -3.16 8.52 -12.16
C ARG A 47 -3.58 7.50 -13.22
N SER A 48 -3.72 7.92 -14.46
CA SER A 48 -4.07 7.01 -15.56
C SER A 48 -2.98 5.95 -15.79
N ALA A 49 -1.71 6.34 -15.69
CA ALA A 49 -0.59 5.40 -15.77
C ALA A 49 -0.58 4.43 -14.58
N ASP A 50 -0.84 4.93 -13.37
CA ASP A 50 -0.96 4.14 -12.14
C ASP A 50 -2.10 3.10 -12.23
N ASP A 51 -3.27 3.52 -12.71
CA ASP A 51 -4.44 2.66 -12.85
C ASP A 51 -4.23 1.53 -13.88
N ILE A 52 -3.40 1.77 -14.90
CA ILE A 52 -3.05 0.78 -15.93
C ILE A 52 -1.91 -0.15 -15.45
N LEU A 53 -0.85 0.43 -14.90
CA LEU A 53 0.37 -0.33 -14.53
C LEU A 53 0.20 -1.10 -13.23
N GLY A 54 -0.52 -0.54 -12.24
CA GLY A 54 -0.72 -1.15 -10.92
C GLY A 54 -1.21 -2.61 -10.99
N PRO A 55 -2.34 -2.89 -11.66
CA PRO A 55 -2.83 -4.25 -11.82
C PRO A 55 -1.87 -5.16 -12.60
N THR A 56 -1.19 -4.64 -13.62
CA THR A 56 -0.22 -5.40 -14.42
C THR A 56 0.96 -5.85 -13.55
N ILE A 57 1.53 -4.95 -12.75
CA ILE A 57 2.62 -5.24 -11.82
C ILE A 57 2.17 -6.25 -10.77
N ALA A 58 0.98 -6.07 -10.20
CA ALA A 58 0.44 -6.96 -9.18
C ALA A 58 0.22 -8.39 -9.70
N ASN A 59 -0.27 -8.55 -10.94
CA ASN A 59 -0.41 -9.86 -11.57
C ASN A 59 0.95 -10.51 -11.83
N ASN A 60 1.93 -9.76 -12.35
CA ASN A 60 3.28 -10.29 -12.58
C ASN A 60 3.94 -10.75 -11.26
N ALA A 61 3.76 -9.98 -10.19
CA ALA A 61 4.21 -10.35 -8.85
C ALA A 61 3.53 -11.63 -8.34
N LEU A 62 2.21 -11.75 -8.51
CA LEU A 62 1.48 -12.96 -8.14
C LEU A 62 1.96 -14.19 -8.90
N GLU A 63 2.16 -14.09 -10.21
CA GLU A 63 2.69 -15.20 -11.02
C GLU A 63 4.11 -15.58 -10.61
N LEU A 64 4.96 -14.61 -10.25
CA LEU A 64 6.26 -14.89 -9.67
C LEU A 64 6.12 -15.66 -8.35
N ILE A 65 5.23 -15.24 -7.44
CA ILE A 65 4.99 -15.93 -6.16
C ILE A 65 4.49 -17.36 -6.42
N ARG A 66 3.51 -17.55 -7.30
CA ARG A 66 2.97 -18.86 -7.69
C ARG A 66 4.00 -19.80 -8.30
N SER A 67 4.98 -19.26 -9.01
CA SER A 67 6.09 -20.05 -9.54
C SER A 67 7.04 -20.59 -8.47
N ARG A 68 6.97 -20.05 -7.25
CA ARG A 68 7.88 -20.35 -6.13
C ARG A 68 7.23 -21.13 -5.01
N VAL A 69 5.94 -20.92 -4.77
CA VAL A 69 5.19 -21.53 -3.66
C VAL A 69 3.83 -22.01 -4.10
N SER A 70 3.39 -23.06 -3.43
CA SER A 70 2.07 -23.68 -3.50
C SER A 70 1.34 -23.52 -2.16
N PRO A 71 0.00 -23.61 -2.13
CA PRO A 71 -0.75 -23.57 -0.87
C PRO A 71 -0.27 -24.61 0.17
N ASP A 72 0.22 -25.77 -0.27
CA ASP A 72 0.72 -26.85 0.60
C ASP A 72 2.04 -26.50 1.31
N ASP A 73 2.73 -25.43 0.89
CA ASP A 73 3.94 -24.93 1.56
C ASP A 73 3.63 -24.18 2.86
N PHE A 74 2.38 -23.70 3.01
CA PHE A 74 1.97 -22.91 4.15
C PHE A 74 1.47 -23.81 5.28
N GLY A 75 1.96 -23.52 6.48
CA GLY A 75 1.58 -24.23 7.68
C GLY A 75 0.42 -23.55 8.39
N MET A 76 0.26 -23.96 9.65
CA MET A 76 -0.58 -23.32 10.63
C MET A 76 0.22 -23.18 11.92
N PHE A 77 -0.13 -22.22 12.77
CA PHE A 77 0.48 -22.14 14.09
C PHE A 77 0.04 -23.32 14.93
N LEU A 78 1.00 -24.05 15.49
CA LEU A 78 0.72 -25.08 16.47
C LEU A 78 1.21 -24.65 17.86
N ASP A 79 0.52 -25.11 18.89
CA ASP A 79 0.95 -24.99 20.27
C ASP A 79 2.09 -25.99 20.58
N ALA A 80 2.61 -25.96 21.81
CA ALA A 80 3.66 -26.87 22.26
C ALA A 80 3.23 -28.36 22.23
N GLN A 81 1.94 -28.65 22.07
CA GLN A 81 1.39 -30.00 21.94
C GLN A 81 1.05 -30.34 20.47
N ASN A 82 1.54 -29.57 19.49
CA ASN A 82 1.21 -29.73 18.07
C ASN A 82 -0.30 -29.63 17.76
N ARG A 83 -1.06 -28.88 18.56
CA ARG A 83 -2.47 -28.59 18.25
C ARG A 83 -2.56 -27.22 17.58
N PRO A 84 -3.40 -27.04 16.55
CA PRO A 84 -3.46 -25.75 15.92
C PRO A 84 -3.97 -24.67 16.87
N LEU A 85 -3.24 -23.57 16.95
CA LEU A 85 -3.61 -22.40 17.72
C LEU A 85 -4.75 -21.69 17.01
N VAL A 86 -5.73 -21.27 17.80
CA VAL A 86 -6.71 -20.27 17.39
C VAL A 86 -6.06 -18.92 17.63
N ASP A 87 -6.04 -18.06 16.61
CA ASP A 87 -5.62 -16.67 16.79
C ASP A 87 -6.61 -16.01 17.77
N PRO A 88 -6.19 -15.60 18.98
CA PRO A 88 -7.11 -15.10 20.00
C PRO A 88 -7.76 -13.78 19.60
N GLU A 89 -7.18 -13.05 18.64
CA GLU A 89 -7.65 -11.73 18.19
C GLU A 89 -8.62 -11.82 17.00
N LEU A 90 -8.59 -12.92 16.25
CA LEU A 90 -9.47 -13.14 15.10
C LEU A 90 -10.21 -14.46 15.26
N ALA A 91 -11.54 -14.40 15.40
CA ALA A 91 -12.41 -15.56 15.34
C ALA A 91 -12.37 -16.18 13.93
N THR A 92 -11.34 -17.02 13.69
CA THR A 92 -11.04 -17.67 12.42
C THR A 92 -10.98 -19.17 12.63
N ILE A 93 -10.99 -19.95 11.53
CA ILE A 93 -11.03 -21.41 11.63
C ILE A 93 -9.72 -21.84 12.27
N GLN A 94 -9.75 -22.86 13.11
CA GLN A 94 -8.53 -23.40 13.70
C GLN A 94 -7.48 -23.67 12.60
N GLY A 95 -6.34 -23.00 12.70
CA GLY A 95 -5.25 -23.05 11.71
C GLY A 95 -5.31 -22.02 10.58
N ASP A 96 -6.26 -21.09 10.59
CA ASP A 96 -6.18 -19.84 9.86
C ASP A 96 -5.17 -18.90 10.54
N THR A 97 -4.73 -17.88 9.80
CA THR A 97 -3.81 -16.87 10.31
C THR A 97 -4.35 -15.47 10.00
N ARG A 98 -3.90 -14.46 10.74
CA ARG A 98 -4.03 -13.05 10.34
C ARG A 98 -3.11 -12.75 9.14
N TRP A 99 -3.22 -11.56 8.54
CA TRP A 99 -2.27 -11.17 7.50
C TRP A 99 -0.85 -11.11 8.07
N ARG A 100 0.10 -11.75 7.39
CA ARG A 100 1.50 -11.91 7.80
C ARG A 100 2.43 -11.47 6.67
N ARG A 101 3.60 -10.95 7.02
CA ARG A 101 4.57 -10.42 6.05
C ARG A 101 5.81 -11.32 5.94
N PRO A 102 6.43 -11.41 4.74
CA PRO A 102 7.74 -12.02 4.57
C PRO A 102 8.84 -11.30 5.37
N ALA A 103 9.98 -11.97 5.57
CA ALA A 103 11.17 -11.36 6.16
C ALA A 103 11.90 -10.53 5.12
N PHE A 104 12.61 -9.51 5.59
CA PHE A 104 13.59 -8.80 4.78
C PHE A 104 15.01 -9.20 5.13
N HIS A 105 15.84 -9.34 4.11
CA HIS A 105 17.28 -9.32 4.26
C HIS A 105 17.77 -7.88 4.23
N ALA A 106 18.09 -7.32 5.40
CA ALA A 106 18.60 -5.95 5.50
C ALA A 106 20.05 -5.80 5.02
N ASN A 107 20.84 -6.86 5.12
CA ASN A 107 22.23 -6.89 4.71
C ASN A 107 22.43 -7.84 3.52
N ALA A 108 23.41 -7.54 2.68
CA ALA A 108 23.84 -8.48 1.65
C ALA A 108 24.37 -9.76 2.31
N ALA A 109 23.97 -10.91 1.78
CA ALA A 109 24.49 -12.21 2.21
C ALA A 109 25.02 -12.99 1.00
N ASN A 110 25.98 -13.89 1.25
CA ASN A 110 26.75 -14.56 0.19
C ASN A 110 25.86 -15.27 -0.85
N SER A 111 24.81 -15.94 -0.40
CA SER A 111 23.69 -16.42 -1.23
C SER A 111 22.76 -17.29 -0.39
N VAL A 112 21.49 -17.39 -0.79
CA VAL A 112 20.55 -18.40 -0.29
C VAL A 112 20.01 -19.17 -1.50
N SER A 113 20.08 -20.49 -1.45
CA SER A 113 19.72 -21.37 -2.57
C SER A 113 20.39 -20.98 -3.91
N GLY A 114 21.66 -20.55 -3.85
CA GLY A 114 22.44 -20.14 -5.03
C GLY A 114 22.06 -18.78 -5.63
N LYS A 115 21.08 -18.06 -5.06
CA LYS A 115 20.77 -16.68 -5.44
C LYS A 115 21.54 -15.69 -4.56
N PRO A 116 22.17 -14.64 -5.12
CA PRO A 116 22.74 -13.57 -4.31
C PRO A 116 21.62 -12.85 -3.56
N ILE A 117 21.80 -12.64 -2.26
CA ILE A 117 20.87 -11.84 -1.46
C ILE A 117 21.36 -10.40 -1.50
N THR A 118 20.55 -9.52 -2.10
CA THR A 118 20.76 -8.07 -2.04
C THR A 118 19.90 -7.46 -0.92
N PRO A 119 20.34 -6.35 -0.31
CA PRO A 119 19.53 -5.63 0.67
C PRO A 119 18.13 -5.32 0.15
N GLY A 120 17.12 -5.65 0.94
CA GLY A 120 15.71 -5.53 0.57
C GLY A 120 15.10 -6.79 -0.05
N SER A 121 15.89 -7.82 -0.37
CA SER A 121 15.34 -9.13 -0.77
C SER A 121 14.41 -9.67 0.32
N ILE A 122 13.34 -10.35 -0.08
CA ILE A 122 12.40 -10.98 0.84
C ILE A 122 12.56 -12.50 0.85
N ASP A 123 12.40 -13.11 2.01
CA ASP A 123 12.27 -14.56 2.17
C ASP A 123 10.95 -14.87 2.88
N LEU A 124 10.12 -15.67 2.23
CA LEU A 124 8.74 -15.93 2.65
C LEU A 124 8.67 -16.67 3.98
N PHE A 125 9.63 -17.56 4.28
CA PHE A 125 9.58 -18.41 5.48
C PHE A 125 10.78 -18.22 6.41
N TYR A 126 11.65 -17.24 6.15
CA TYR A 126 12.87 -17.02 6.93
C TYR A 126 12.63 -16.55 8.35
N GLY A 127 13.10 -17.31 9.34
CA GLY A 127 12.90 -16.99 10.76
C GLY A 127 11.58 -17.49 11.32
N SER A 128 10.80 -18.27 10.55
CA SER A 128 9.62 -18.95 11.05
C SER A 128 10.05 -20.02 12.06
N GLN A 129 9.99 -19.71 13.35
CA GLN A 129 10.26 -20.69 14.39
C GLN A 129 9.00 -21.52 14.63
N TYR A 130 9.16 -22.83 14.51
CA TYR A 130 8.12 -23.79 14.87
C TYR A 130 8.08 -23.93 16.39
N GLY A 131 7.15 -23.20 17.02
CA GLY A 131 6.83 -23.32 18.45
C GLY A 131 7.57 -22.33 19.35
N GLY A 132 6.80 -21.50 20.06
CA GLY A 132 7.28 -20.71 21.21
C GLY A 132 6.83 -19.25 21.20
N ALA A 133 5.65 -19.00 21.76
CA ALA A 133 5.11 -17.85 22.52
C ALA A 133 5.72 -16.42 22.52
N THR A 134 6.74 -16.06 21.74
CA THR A 134 7.20 -14.67 21.58
C THR A 134 7.09 -14.29 20.12
N ALA A 135 5.94 -13.72 19.76
CA ALA A 135 5.53 -13.27 18.43
C ALA A 135 6.33 -12.06 17.90
N ASP A 136 7.63 -12.00 18.19
CA ASP A 136 8.47 -10.79 18.03
C ASP A 136 9.73 -11.02 17.19
N THR A 137 9.81 -12.13 16.42
CA THR A 137 10.93 -12.37 15.50
C THR A 137 10.50 -12.44 14.03
N THR A 138 11.19 -11.61 13.23
CA THR A 138 11.44 -11.49 11.78
C THR A 138 10.50 -12.07 10.70
N THR A 139 9.77 -13.18 10.90
CA THR A 139 8.67 -13.59 10.01
C THR A 139 7.51 -14.15 10.78
N GLU A 140 6.32 -13.84 10.26
CA GLU A 140 5.08 -14.33 10.84
C GLU A 140 4.42 -15.42 9.99
N ILE A 141 5.00 -15.83 8.83
CA ILE A 141 4.36 -16.78 7.93
C ILE A 141 4.71 -18.22 8.32
N PRO A 142 3.75 -19.04 8.79
CA PRO A 142 4.02 -20.44 9.10
C PRO A 142 4.23 -21.26 7.81
N TYR A 143 5.20 -22.17 7.84
CA TYR A 143 5.43 -23.16 6.78
C TYR A 143 4.95 -24.55 7.20
N ASN A 144 4.74 -25.44 6.23
CA ASN A 144 4.30 -26.81 6.48
C ASN A 144 5.47 -27.73 6.82
N PRO A 145 5.66 -28.13 8.09
CA PRO A 145 6.77 -29.00 8.48
C PRO A 145 6.58 -30.45 8.05
N LEU A 146 5.35 -30.89 7.72
CA LEU A 146 5.13 -32.24 7.20
C LEU A 146 5.72 -32.37 5.79
N LYS A 147 5.78 -31.26 5.04
CA LYS A 147 6.38 -31.19 3.71
C LYS A 147 7.89 -30.91 3.76
N TRP A 148 8.30 -29.96 4.59
CA TRP A 148 9.67 -29.42 4.57
C TRP A 148 10.57 -29.89 5.74
N GLY A 149 10.01 -30.61 6.71
CA GLY A 149 10.73 -31.02 7.92
C GLY A 149 10.86 -29.88 8.94
N ALA A 150 11.92 -29.91 9.75
CA ALA A 150 12.16 -28.91 10.81
C ALA A 150 12.85 -27.62 10.32
N VAL A 151 13.26 -27.58 9.05
CA VAL A 151 13.94 -26.43 8.46
C VAL A 151 12.98 -25.75 7.48
N PRO A 152 12.69 -24.46 7.62
CA PRO A 152 11.81 -23.77 6.70
C PRO A 152 12.40 -23.76 5.28
N PRO A 153 11.57 -23.89 4.23
CA PRO A 153 12.04 -23.75 2.87
C PRO A 153 12.52 -22.33 2.62
N GLN A 154 13.64 -22.20 1.91
CA GLN A 154 14.23 -20.91 1.57
C GLN A 154 13.63 -20.40 0.26
N VAL A 155 12.61 -19.55 0.37
CA VAL A 155 11.92 -18.99 -0.79
C VAL A 155 12.22 -17.51 -0.91
N VAL A 156 13.30 -17.22 -1.65
CA VAL A 156 13.81 -15.86 -1.80
C VAL A 156 13.34 -15.21 -3.10
N ILE A 157 12.79 -14.00 -2.95
CA ILE A 157 12.50 -13.06 -4.03
C ILE A 157 13.46 -11.88 -3.87
N THR A 158 14.32 -11.67 -4.87
CA THR A 158 15.37 -10.65 -4.77
C THR A 158 14.80 -9.25 -4.90
N GLN A 159 15.55 -8.25 -4.46
CA GLN A 159 15.15 -6.84 -4.58
C GLN A 159 14.80 -6.47 -6.03
N GLU A 160 15.57 -6.95 -7.00
CA GLU A 160 15.43 -6.65 -8.42
C GLU A 160 14.18 -7.31 -9.03
N GLU A 161 13.83 -8.52 -8.56
CA GLU A 161 12.59 -9.22 -8.94
C GLU A 161 11.34 -8.44 -8.49
N ARG A 162 11.48 -7.52 -7.51
CA ARG A 162 10.39 -6.69 -6.97
C ARG A 162 10.19 -5.35 -7.68
N TYR A 163 11.10 -5.01 -8.58
CA TYR A 163 11.09 -3.74 -9.29
C TYR A 163 10.29 -3.77 -10.58
N TYR A 164 9.61 -2.66 -10.87
CA TYR A 164 9.02 -2.42 -12.17
C TYR A 164 9.32 -1.00 -12.69
N PRO A 165 9.85 -0.87 -13.93
CA PRO A 165 10.47 -1.94 -14.70
C PRO A 165 11.63 -2.57 -13.91
N MET A 166 11.99 -3.82 -14.26
CA MET A 166 13.13 -4.49 -13.63
C MET A 166 14.37 -3.61 -13.77
N TRP A 167 15.05 -3.34 -12.66
CA TRP A 167 16.22 -2.48 -12.61
C TRP A 167 17.47 -3.30 -12.29
N THR A 168 18.55 -3.02 -13.01
CA THR A 168 19.86 -3.62 -12.77
C THR A 168 20.83 -2.55 -12.27
N PRO A 169 21.69 -2.85 -11.28
CA PRO A 169 22.74 -1.93 -10.85
C PRO A 169 23.53 -1.35 -12.03
N GLY A 170 23.58 -0.01 -12.09
CA GLY A 170 24.27 0.73 -13.16
C GLY A 170 23.36 1.28 -14.27
N GLN A 171 22.07 0.90 -14.31
CA GLN A 171 21.11 1.50 -15.24
C GLN A 171 20.69 2.90 -14.77
N VAL A 172 20.66 3.87 -15.70
CA VAL A 172 20.17 5.23 -15.45
C VAL A 172 18.65 5.20 -15.26
N GLY A 173 18.18 5.85 -14.18
CA GLY A 173 16.79 5.80 -13.75
C GLY A 173 16.58 4.66 -12.76
N GLY A 174 16.08 4.97 -11.56
CA GLY A 174 15.74 3.97 -10.54
C GLY A 174 14.44 3.24 -10.89
N PRO A 175 14.09 2.18 -10.12
CA PRO A 175 12.78 1.55 -10.24
C PRO A 175 11.70 2.62 -10.01
N GLN A 176 10.66 2.61 -10.85
CA GLN A 176 9.53 3.52 -10.68
C GLN A 176 8.55 2.95 -9.66
N TYR A 177 8.30 1.65 -9.77
CA TYR A 177 7.39 0.93 -8.92
C TYR A 177 8.13 -0.19 -8.20
N VAL A 178 7.65 -0.46 -7.00
CA VAL A 178 8.08 -1.58 -6.17
C VAL A 178 6.80 -2.27 -5.70
N TRP A 179 6.87 -3.58 -5.54
CA TRP A 179 5.77 -4.32 -4.94
C TRP A 179 6.22 -5.09 -3.70
N GLU A 180 5.26 -5.22 -2.78
CA GLU A 180 5.37 -5.96 -1.54
C GLU A 180 4.24 -6.96 -1.45
N CYS A 181 4.37 -7.95 -0.57
CA CYS A 181 3.30 -8.91 -0.36
C CYS A 181 3.06 -9.26 1.12
N ALA A 182 1.85 -9.74 1.38
CA ALA A 182 1.45 -10.33 2.63
C ALA A 182 0.64 -11.59 2.36
N PHE A 183 0.65 -12.53 3.31
CA PHE A 183 0.04 -13.84 3.20
C PHE A 183 -0.92 -14.06 4.36
N ARG A 184 -1.99 -14.77 4.09
CA ARG A 184 -2.97 -15.16 5.11
C ARG A 184 -3.51 -16.54 4.81
N ARG A 185 -3.74 -17.35 5.84
CA ARG A 185 -4.58 -18.54 5.72
C ARG A 185 -5.99 -18.19 6.18
N PHE A 186 -6.98 -18.39 5.31
CA PHE A 186 -8.37 -18.07 5.59
C PHE A 186 -9.29 -19.13 5.01
N GLN A 187 -10.08 -19.78 5.86
CA GLN A 187 -10.99 -20.86 5.48
C GLN A 187 -10.31 -21.99 4.70
N GLY A 188 -9.10 -22.36 5.14
CA GLY A 188 -8.31 -23.43 4.51
C GLY A 188 -7.63 -23.05 3.20
N ARG A 189 -7.76 -21.81 2.73
CA ARG A 189 -7.08 -21.29 1.54
C ARG A 189 -5.93 -20.39 1.93
N VAL A 190 -4.93 -20.29 1.06
CA VAL A 190 -3.85 -19.30 1.21
C VAL A 190 -4.17 -18.11 0.32
N LEU A 191 -4.30 -16.93 0.92
CA LEU A 191 -4.48 -15.67 0.23
C LEU A 191 -3.16 -14.92 0.20
N VAL A 192 -2.92 -14.24 -0.92
CA VAL A 192 -1.81 -13.32 -1.14
C VAL A 192 -2.37 -11.94 -1.39
N ALA A 193 -1.89 -10.98 -0.61
CA ALA A 193 -2.05 -9.58 -0.89
C ALA A 193 -0.79 -9.06 -1.58
N VAL A 194 -0.93 -8.33 -2.68
CA VAL A 194 0.17 -7.65 -3.37
C VAL A 194 -0.08 -6.15 -3.31
N PHE A 195 0.88 -5.41 -2.77
CA PHE A 195 0.86 -3.96 -2.62
C PHE A 195 1.83 -3.37 -3.63
N VAL A 196 1.33 -2.60 -4.59
CA VAL A 196 2.13 -1.88 -5.58
C VAL A 196 2.18 -0.41 -5.20
N TYR A 197 3.39 0.16 -5.18
CA TYR A 197 3.58 1.58 -4.90
C TYR A 197 4.72 2.14 -5.74
N ARG A 198 4.64 3.44 -5.95
CA ARG A 198 5.69 4.22 -6.61
C ARG A 198 6.67 4.73 -5.57
N VAL A 199 7.95 4.74 -5.91
CA VAL A 199 9.02 5.22 -5.03
C VAL A 199 9.63 6.51 -5.57
N HIS A 200 9.78 7.50 -4.70
CA HIS A 200 10.37 8.79 -5.04
C HIS A 200 11.31 9.25 -3.93
N ARG A 201 12.52 9.71 -4.30
CA ARG A 201 13.41 10.37 -3.35
C ARG A 201 13.11 11.87 -3.32
N SER A 202 13.06 12.43 -2.11
CA SER A 202 13.04 13.88 -1.94
C SER A 202 14.25 14.50 -2.65
N GLY A 203 14.03 15.47 -3.54
CA GLY A 203 15.08 16.09 -4.35
C GLY A 203 15.26 15.53 -5.78
N GLY A 204 14.48 14.52 -6.18
CA GLY A 204 14.45 14.02 -7.56
C GLY A 204 15.63 13.14 -7.96
N GLU A 205 16.50 12.78 -7.01
CA GLU A 205 17.58 11.83 -7.25
C GLU A 205 17.01 10.44 -7.59
N SER A 206 17.58 9.83 -8.63
CA SER A 206 17.32 8.43 -8.97
C SER A 206 18.33 7.54 -8.25
N GLY A 207 17.84 6.52 -7.55
CA GLY A 207 18.69 5.52 -6.90
C GLY A 207 17.91 4.22 -6.68
N PRO A 208 18.61 3.12 -6.32
CA PRO A 208 17.94 1.91 -5.88
C PRO A 208 17.16 2.20 -4.60
N TYR A 209 15.88 1.85 -4.60
CA TYR A 209 15.06 1.92 -3.40
C TYR A 209 15.30 0.66 -2.56
N VAL A 210 15.80 0.80 -1.34
CA VAL A 210 15.90 -0.33 -0.40
C VAL A 210 14.95 -0.05 0.75
N VAL A 211 14.10 -1.03 1.07
CA VAL A 211 13.16 -0.95 2.18
C VAL A 211 13.93 -0.69 3.46
N ALA A 212 13.57 0.37 4.18
CA ALA A 212 14.16 0.70 5.46
C ALA A 212 13.91 -0.43 6.48
N GLN A 213 14.87 -0.63 7.38
CA GLN A 213 14.61 -1.43 8.57
C GLN A 213 13.55 -0.72 9.42
N ASN A 214 12.72 -1.51 10.10
CA ASN A 214 11.78 -0.95 11.06
C ASN A 214 12.57 -0.30 12.21
N PRO A 215 12.36 1.00 12.50
CA PRO A 215 13.15 1.75 13.47
C PRO A 215 12.89 1.30 14.92
N ILE A 216 11.73 0.71 15.20
CA ILE A 216 11.31 0.26 16.53
C ILE A 216 11.69 -1.21 16.74
N ALA A 217 11.57 -2.02 15.68
CA ALA A 217 11.91 -3.43 15.71
C ALA A 217 12.78 -3.77 14.49
N PRO A 218 14.12 -3.60 14.55
CA PRO A 218 15.03 -3.76 13.39
C PRO A 218 14.95 -5.12 12.67
N ASN A 219 14.42 -6.11 13.39
CA ASN A 219 14.21 -7.47 12.93
C ASN A 219 12.86 -7.65 12.22
N ALA A 220 11.87 -6.78 12.44
CA ALA A 220 10.55 -6.88 11.82
C ALA A 220 10.53 -6.24 10.42
N PRO A 221 9.75 -6.80 9.48
CA PRO A 221 9.47 -6.13 8.21
C PRO A 221 8.85 -4.76 8.45
N TRP A 222 9.32 -3.75 7.71
CA TRP A 222 8.69 -2.42 7.73
C TRP A 222 7.45 -2.36 6.83
N LEU A 223 7.53 -2.97 5.63
CA LEU A 223 6.47 -2.93 4.63
C LEU A 223 5.84 -4.31 4.34
N PRO A 224 4.56 -4.36 3.93
CA PRO A 224 3.57 -3.30 4.13
C PRO A 224 3.45 -2.96 5.63
N HIS A 225 3.19 -1.70 5.98
CA HIS A 225 3.05 -1.32 7.39
C HIS A 225 1.82 -1.98 7.97
N PHE A 226 1.94 -2.36 9.24
CA PHE A 226 0.96 -3.12 9.96
C PHE A 226 0.45 -2.28 11.12
N ASN A 227 -0.84 -1.98 11.16
CA ASN A 227 -1.45 -1.27 12.29
C ASN A 227 -2.54 -2.12 12.93
N GLN A 228 -2.50 -2.23 14.25
CA GLN A 228 -3.44 -3.01 15.06
C GLN A 228 -4.23 -2.06 15.94
N PHE A 229 -5.56 -2.18 15.89
CA PHE A 229 -6.50 -1.46 16.72
C PHE A 229 -6.86 -2.38 17.90
N ASP A 230 -6.16 -2.21 19.02
CA ASP A 230 -6.27 -3.15 20.15
C ASP A 230 -7.56 -2.95 20.98
N GLY A 231 -8.32 -1.87 20.76
CA GLY A 231 -9.56 -1.56 21.47
C GLY A 231 -9.39 -1.37 22.98
N THR A 232 -8.17 -1.39 23.49
CA THR A 232 -7.86 -1.22 24.92
C THR A 232 -7.54 0.24 25.28
N GLY A 233 -7.25 1.08 24.28
CA GLY A 233 -6.91 2.49 24.45
C GLY A 233 -8.10 3.45 24.38
N THR A 234 -7.98 4.59 25.07
CA THR A 234 -8.81 5.77 24.81
C THR A 234 -8.29 6.50 23.57
N GLY A 235 -8.86 6.27 22.38
CA GLY A 235 -8.48 7.02 21.17
C GLY A 235 -8.50 6.22 19.86
N MET A 236 -7.49 6.46 19.01
CA MET A 236 -7.33 5.89 17.65
C MET A 236 -7.27 4.36 17.59
N ASP A 237 -7.06 3.70 18.72
CA ASP A 237 -6.95 2.24 18.82
C ASP A 237 -8.33 1.56 18.82
N ASN A 238 -9.40 2.33 18.69
CA ASN A 238 -10.74 1.80 18.52
C ASN A 238 -10.84 1.08 17.17
N PRO A 239 -11.29 -0.19 17.16
CA PRO A 239 -11.55 -0.93 15.93
C PRO A 239 -12.48 -0.14 15.00
N TRP A 240 -12.32 -0.28 13.68
CA TRP A 240 -13.28 0.32 12.76
C TRP A 240 -14.60 -0.44 12.91
N SER A 241 -15.48 0.15 13.70
CA SER A 241 -16.87 -0.19 13.74
C SER A 241 -17.51 0.39 12.48
N ILE A 242 -18.30 -0.44 11.79
CA ILE A 242 -19.20 0.00 10.72
C ILE A 242 -20.25 0.96 11.28
N ASP A 243 -20.44 0.94 12.60
CA ASP A 243 -21.47 1.69 13.27
C ASP A 243 -20.91 2.96 13.94
N PHE A 244 -20.97 4.08 13.22
CA PHE A 244 -20.72 5.42 13.75
C PHE A 244 -21.94 6.00 14.49
N ASN A 245 -23.14 5.44 14.29
CA ASN A 245 -24.44 6.06 14.64
C ASN A 245 -25.29 5.25 15.64
N GLY A 246 -24.82 4.12 16.15
CA GLY A 246 -25.63 3.12 16.85
C GLY A 246 -26.53 2.25 15.95
N ASP A 247 -26.40 2.36 14.62
CA ASP A 247 -27.10 1.52 13.64
C ASP A 247 -26.23 0.30 13.26
N ASN A 248 -26.66 -0.88 13.73
CA ASN A 248 -25.99 -2.15 13.43
C ASN A 248 -26.32 -2.70 12.03
N THR A 249 -26.91 -1.91 11.13
CA THR A 249 -27.19 -2.35 9.75
C THR A 249 -26.04 -2.01 8.81
N PRO A 250 -25.30 -3.01 8.28
CA PRO A 250 -24.23 -2.74 7.32
C PRO A 250 -24.78 -2.17 6.01
N GLY A 251 -24.12 -1.15 5.47
CA GLY A 251 -24.45 -0.53 4.20
C GLY A 251 -25.44 0.64 4.30
N THR A 252 -25.55 1.27 5.47
CA THR A 252 -26.25 2.56 5.57
C THR A 252 -25.34 3.70 5.11
N SER A 253 -25.94 4.81 4.66
CA SER A 253 -25.17 5.98 4.25
C SER A 253 -24.36 6.52 5.43
N GLY A 254 -23.04 6.57 5.31
CA GLY A 254 -22.14 7.04 6.37
C GLY A 254 -21.17 5.97 6.89
N ASP A 255 -21.38 4.69 6.54
CA ASP A 255 -20.48 3.59 6.90
C ASP A 255 -19.12 3.69 6.17
N GLU A 256 -18.98 4.60 5.22
CA GLU A 256 -17.72 4.95 4.56
C GLU A 256 -16.78 5.77 5.46
N PHE A 257 -17.28 6.41 6.51
CA PHE A 257 -16.48 7.23 7.41
C PHE A 257 -15.85 6.39 8.53
N VAL A 258 -14.57 6.59 8.77
CA VAL A 258 -13.84 5.83 9.79
C VAL A 258 -13.94 6.51 11.16
N ALA A 259 -14.41 5.78 12.17
CA ALA A 259 -14.53 6.26 13.55
C ALA A 259 -13.24 6.89 14.09
N ASN A 260 -13.39 7.93 14.90
CA ASN A 260 -12.28 8.64 15.57
C ASN A 260 -11.26 9.29 14.62
N THR A 261 -11.71 9.67 13.42
CA THR A 261 -10.88 10.42 12.46
C THR A 261 -11.41 11.83 12.17
N ASP A 262 -12.38 12.31 12.97
CA ASP A 262 -12.96 13.64 12.87
C ASP A 262 -11.92 14.77 13.07
N PRO A 263 -12.17 15.98 12.55
CA PRO A 263 -11.33 17.14 12.81
C PRO A 263 -11.09 17.37 14.31
N GLY A 264 -9.82 17.53 14.70
CA GLY A 264 -9.40 17.75 16.09
C GLY A 264 -9.12 16.46 16.89
N THR A 265 -9.47 15.28 16.36
CA THR A 265 -8.96 14.01 16.92
C THR A 265 -7.45 13.95 16.75
N VAL A 266 -6.73 13.19 17.60
CA VAL A 266 -5.27 13.01 17.47
C VAL A 266 -4.92 12.70 16.01
N PHE A 267 -3.81 13.23 15.51
CA PHE A 267 -3.23 12.87 14.21
C PHE A 267 -1.82 13.45 14.15
N ASP A 268 -0.91 12.64 13.64
CA ASP A 268 0.48 13.00 13.43
C ASP A 268 0.92 12.42 12.10
N PRO A 269 1.13 13.24 11.05
CA PRO A 269 1.56 12.76 9.74
C PRO A 269 2.99 12.21 9.73
N THR A 270 3.77 12.41 10.80
CA THR A 270 5.10 11.84 10.98
C THR A 270 5.06 10.47 11.67
N ASN A 271 3.96 10.16 12.37
CA ASN A 271 3.74 8.83 12.91
C ASN A 271 3.26 7.91 11.77
N TYR A 272 4.04 6.87 11.52
CA TYR A 272 3.75 5.88 10.49
C TYR A 272 2.44 5.14 10.74
N ASP A 273 2.03 4.93 12.00
CA ASP A 273 0.76 4.30 12.39
C ASP A 273 -0.46 5.13 11.99
N HIS A 274 -0.29 6.42 11.70
CA HIS A 274 -1.35 7.28 11.17
C HIS A 274 -1.33 7.40 9.65
N GLY A 275 -0.31 6.82 8.99
CA GLY A 275 -0.12 6.92 7.54
C GLY A 275 -1.28 6.31 6.74
N TRP A 276 -2.05 5.38 7.31
CA TRP A 276 -3.23 4.82 6.63
C TRP A 276 -4.33 5.85 6.38
N GLN A 277 -4.36 6.95 7.15
CA GLN A 277 -5.37 8.01 7.05
C GLN A 277 -5.07 8.97 5.90
N ALA A 278 -3.94 8.84 5.20
CA ALA A 278 -3.54 9.76 4.14
C ALA A 278 -4.49 9.68 2.91
N PRO A 279 -4.76 10.80 2.22
CA PRO A 279 -5.62 10.79 1.05
C PRO A 279 -5.01 10.00 -0.11
N GLY A 280 -5.82 9.18 -0.78
CA GLY A 280 -5.40 8.30 -1.87
C GLY A 280 -4.75 7.00 -1.42
N GLN A 281 -4.68 6.74 -0.12
CA GLN A 281 -4.10 5.54 0.45
C GLN A 281 -4.89 4.29 0.07
N TRP A 282 -4.18 3.18 -0.12
CA TRP A 282 -4.79 1.85 -0.20
C TRP A 282 -4.60 1.12 1.13
N VAL A 283 -5.69 0.53 1.62
CA VAL A 283 -5.72 -0.17 2.91
C VAL A 283 -6.34 -1.55 2.72
N LEU A 284 -5.68 -2.57 3.26
CA LEU A 284 -6.21 -3.93 3.36
C LEU A 284 -6.61 -4.19 4.81
N ASP A 285 -7.86 -4.58 5.06
CA ASP A 285 -8.32 -4.93 6.39
C ASP A 285 -8.17 -6.43 6.71
N ASN A 286 -8.36 -6.77 7.99
CA ASN A 286 -8.43 -8.16 8.49
C ASN A 286 -9.62 -8.95 7.95
N ASN A 287 -10.54 -8.34 7.23
CA ASN A 287 -11.71 -8.96 6.62
C ASN A 287 -11.49 -9.25 5.11
N ASN A 288 -10.25 -9.07 4.63
CA ASN A 288 -9.84 -9.24 3.23
C ASN A 288 -10.45 -8.20 2.28
N ASN A 289 -11.02 -7.12 2.79
CA ASN A 289 -11.46 -6.01 1.97
C ASN A 289 -10.30 -5.05 1.70
N VAL A 290 -10.20 -4.67 0.44
CA VAL A 290 -9.34 -3.57 0.00
C VAL A 290 -10.15 -2.28 -0.04
N HIS A 291 -9.65 -1.23 0.60
CA HIS A 291 -10.24 0.09 0.66
C HIS A 291 -9.32 1.12 0.02
N ARG A 292 -9.90 2.17 -0.54
CA ARG A 292 -9.17 3.37 -0.96
C ARG A 292 -9.64 4.55 -0.14
N VAL A 293 -8.72 5.31 0.43
CA VAL A 293 -9.04 6.55 1.15
C VAL A 293 -9.34 7.66 0.14
N VAL A 294 -10.60 8.08 0.05
CA VAL A 294 -11.08 9.12 -0.86
C VAL A 294 -10.79 10.50 -0.26
N SER A 295 -11.23 10.70 0.98
CA SER A 295 -10.92 11.85 1.80
C SER A 295 -10.06 11.38 2.97
N GLY A 296 -8.88 11.97 3.14
CA GLY A 296 -7.92 11.58 4.17
C GLY A 296 -7.36 12.80 4.89
N ARG A 297 -6.48 12.56 5.85
CA ARG A 297 -5.93 13.59 6.74
C ARG A 297 -4.50 13.94 6.36
N ARG A 298 -4.19 15.24 6.36
CA ARG A 298 -2.84 15.81 6.22
C ARG A 298 -2.45 16.63 7.44
N SER A 299 -3.45 17.07 8.21
CA SER A 299 -3.32 17.80 9.45
C SER A 299 -4.40 17.35 10.45
N ILE A 300 -4.25 17.74 11.71
CA ILE A 300 -5.22 17.43 12.77
C ILE A 300 -6.62 18.01 12.49
N GLY A 301 -6.70 19.10 11.72
CA GLY A 301 -7.96 19.75 11.35
C GLY A 301 -8.69 19.12 10.17
N ASP A 302 -8.09 18.12 9.52
CA ASP A 302 -8.74 17.37 8.46
C ASP A 302 -9.53 16.19 9.04
N GLY A 303 -10.55 15.74 8.33
CA GLY A 303 -11.38 14.58 8.68
C GLY A 303 -12.87 14.82 8.46
N PRO A 304 -13.72 13.79 8.63
CA PRO A 304 -13.36 12.39 8.85
C PRO A 304 -12.65 11.75 7.63
N VAL A 305 -11.95 10.64 7.87
CA VAL A 305 -11.43 9.77 6.81
C VAL A 305 -12.60 9.07 6.15
N GLU A 306 -12.69 9.18 4.83
CA GLU A 306 -13.73 8.58 4.00
C GLU A 306 -13.11 7.50 3.11
N LEU A 307 -13.65 6.30 3.18
CA LEU A 307 -13.28 5.17 2.33
C LEU A 307 -14.13 5.16 1.05
N SER A 308 -13.59 4.59 -0.02
CA SER A 308 -14.30 4.44 -1.30
C SER A 308 -15.50 3.50 -1.22
N ARG A 309 -15.60 2.72 -0.15
CA ARG A 309 -16.69 1.81 0.17
C ARG A 309 -16.68 1.52 1.67
N ALA A 310 -17.85 1.25 2.22
CA ALA A 310 -17.97 0.77 3.60
C ALA A 310 -17.22 -0.57 3.81
N PRO A 311 -16.61 -0.79 4.98
CA PRO A 311 -16.10 -2.11 5.37
C PRO A 311 -17.20 -3.16 5.30
N VAL A 312 -16.95 -4.24 4.55
CA VAL A 312 -17.88 -5.38 4.51
C VAL A 312 -17.52 -6.31 5.66
N PRO A 313 -18.43 -6.53 6.62
CA PRO A 313 -18.12 -7.42 7.72
C PRO A 313 -18.02 -8.86 7.22
N VAL A 314 -17.10 -9.63 7.78
CA VAL A 314 -17.09 -11.08 7.54
C VAL A 314 -18.32 -11.67 8.23
N PRO A 315 -19.18 -12.41 7.50
CA PRO A 315 -20.33 -13.05 8.12
C PRO A 315 -19.84 -13.99 9.23
N PHE A 316 -20.47 -13.91 10.38
CA PHE A 316 -20.17 -14.79 11.51
C PHE A 316 -20.33 -16.25 11.07
N ILE A 317 -19.28 -17.05 11.23
CA ILE A 317 -19.34 -18.49 10.98
C ILE A 317 -19.43 -19.18 12.34
N PRO A 318 -20.54 -19.88 12.66
CA PRO A 318 -20.78 -20.49 13.98
C PRO A 318 -19.80 -21.62 14.37
N VAL A 319 -18.83 -21.94 13.52
CA VAL A 319 -17.72 -22.86 13.84
C VAL A 319 -16.76 -22.23 14.86
N TYR A 320 -16.80 -20.90 15.03
CA TYR A 320 -15.97 -20.20 16.01
C TYR A 320 -16.60 -20.30 17.40
N SER A 321 -15.96 -21.01 18.32
CA SER A 321 -16.41 -21.16 19.71
C SER A 321 -16.20 -19.90 20.57
N PHE A 322 -16.14 -18.71 19.96
CA PHE A 322 -16.11 -17.46 20.68
C PHE A 322 -17.54 -17.07 21.05
N ALA A 323 -17.79 -16.94 22.36
CA ALA A 323 -19.07 -16.60 22.93
C ALA A 323 -19.41 -15.12 22.66
N GLY A 324 -19.90 -14.81 21.46
CA GLY A 324 -20.43 -13.50 21.12
C GLY A 324 -20.90 -13.46 19.67
N ASN A 325 -22.20 -13.23 19.44
CA ASN A 325 -22.81 -13.03 18.12
C ASN A 325 -22.46 -11.67 17.48
N ALA A 326 -21.30 -11.09 17.81
CA ALA A 326 -20.93 -9.77 17.33
C ALA A 326 -20.19 -9.87 15.99
N THR A 327 -20.62 -9.05 15.05
CA THR A 327 -19.87 -8.73 13.84
C THR A 327 -18.46 -8.30 14.22
N LEU A 328 -17.42 -8.95 13.67
CA LEU A 328 -16.05 -8.59 14.03
C LEU A 328 -15.70 -7.24 13.39
N PRO A 329 -15.31 -6.23 14.19
CA PRO A 329 -14.88 -4.96 13.65
C PRO A 329 -13.54 -5.10 12.93
N VAL A 330 -13.14 -4.08 12.17
CA VAL A 330 -11.79 -4.05 11.63
C VAL A 330 -10.82 -3.73 12.75
N VAL A 331 -10.09 -4.74 13.21
CA VAL A 331 -9.10 -4.62 14.30
C VAL A 331 -7.68 -4.48 13.77
N GLN A 332 -7.48 -4.60 12.47
CA GLN A 332 -6.15 -4.67 11.89
C GLN A 332 -6.19 -4.24 10.43
N VAL A 333 -5.20 -3.44 10.03
CA VAL A 333 -5.03 -2.97 8.66
C VAL A 333 -3.58 -3.02 8.20
N MET A 334 -3.40 -3.19 6.90
CA MET A 334 -2.12 -3.13 6.20
C MET A 334 -2.14 -2.09 5.09
N TYR A 335 -1.05 -1.35 4.95
CA TYR A 335 -0.94 -0.26 3.97
C TYR A 335 0.53 0.08 3.70
N ILE A 336 0.80 0.92 2.69
CA ILE A 336 2.14 1.47 2.44
C ILE A 336 2.20 2.89 3.03
N PRO A 337 3.01 3.17 4.07
CA PRO A 337 3.06 4.49 4.68
C PRO A 337 3.57 5.52 3.66
N PRO A 338 3.11 6.78 3.69
CA PRO A 338 3.48 7.79 2.70
C PRO A 338 4.98 8.08 2.62
N ASN A 339 5.71 7.87 3.73
CA ASN A 339 7.15 8.00 3.79
C ASN A 339 7.76 6.79 4.49
N ASP A 340 8.98 6.43 4.10
CA ASP A 340 9.79 5.47 4.82
C ASP A 340 10.80 6.15 5.78
N PRO A 341 11.37 5.41 6.74
CA PRO A 341 12.41 5.92 7.64
C PRO A 341 13.67 6.45 6.95
N ASN A 342 13.92 6.07 5.70
CA ASN A 342 15.05 6.54 4.89
C ASN A 342 14.73 7.85 4.12
N GLY A 343 13.52 8.41 4.29
CA GLY A 343 13.09 9.66 3.66
C GLY A 343 12.59 9.51 2.22
N TRP A 344 12.31 8.28 1.78
CA TRP A 344 11.61 8.03 0.51
C TRP A 344 10.13 8.32 0.66
N THR A 345 9.55 8.98 -0.34
CA THR A 345 8.10 9.10 -0.48
C THR A 345 7.58 7.89 -1.23
N LEU A 346 6.63 7.18 -0.62
CA LEU A 346 5.96 6.02 -1.18
C LEU A 346 4.54 6.42 -1.55
N THR A 347 4.19 6.30 -2.83
CA THR A 347 2.82 6.58 -3.29
C THR A 347 2.13 5.25 -3.57
N PRO A 348 1.13 4.83 -2.77
CA PRO A 348 0.42 3.58 -3.03
C PRO A 348 -0.36 3.70 -4.35
N VAL A 349 -0.23 2.68 -5.19
CA VAL A 349 -0.78 2.67 -6.54
C VAL A 349 -1.95 1.71 -6.63
N TYR A 350 -1.76 0.48 -6.13
CA TYR A 350 -2.75 -0.58 -6.26
C TYR A 350 -2.54 -1.64 -5.18
N VAL A 351 -3.64 -2.24 -4.70
CA VAL A 351 -3.59 -3.40 -3.81
C VAL A 351 -4.52 -4.47 -4.37
N MET A 352 -4.01 -5.70 -4.43
CA MET A 352 -4.75 -6.86 -4.90
C MET A 352 -4.74 -7.96 -3.85
N VAL A 353 -5.87 -8.62 -3.65
CA VAL A 353 -5.97 -9.88 -2.89
C VAL A 353 -6.42 -10.99 -3.82
N ARG A 354 -5.69 -12.10 -3.83
CA ARG A 354 -5.98 -13.31 -4.62
C ARG A 354 -5.64 -14.56 -3.83
N GLU A 355 -6.29 -15.66 -4.19
CA GLU A 355 -5.88 -16.99 -3.75
C GLU A 355 -4.56 -17.37 -4.44
N LEU A 356 -3.65 -17.97 -3.66
CA LEU A 356 -2.36 -18.44 -4.17
C LEU A 356 -2.56 -19.54 -5.20
#